data_AF-A0ABD2MFW8-F1
#
_entry.id   AF-A0ABD2MFW8-F1
#
_cell.length_a   1.000
_cell.length_b   1.000
_cell.length_c   1.000
_cell.angle_alpha   90.00
_cell.angle_beta   90.00
_cell.angle_gamma   90.00
#
_symmetry.space_group_name_H-M   'P 1'
#
loop_
_entity.id
_entity.type
_entity.pdbx_description
1 polymer ?
#
loop_
_entity_poly.entity_id
_entity_poly.type
_entity_poly.pdbx_seq_one_letter_code
_entity_poly.pdbx_strand_id
1 'polypeptide(L)'
;MIFKGFYLILLVTVIVAQDAPFFIYCSSEQCIEPNKVLCERNPPCGPLGDCRGLPMTEALRFTITHLHNQVRAMTATTTPGASKMRALQYNKDLETIAQCWINTCTSEKSACLITPQYKTFGQNLGEIDLYDKPSEDILSDPASLWQEMMTMWTEEVNNVNAEIIQKLPAVEEMYRYLHYIQIVTDYTAHLGCAWSSSNETIHFACFYGPPGGISGVSVYEFGTFCSKCPYGTECYKPLGLCAEVKTHVQHWKAKLLRKNVSGSEISTSVNSWIYLVYCLSKILVVNLN
;
A
#
# COMPACT_ATOMS: atom_id res chain seq x y z
N MET A 1 -66.18 11.84 39.85
CA MET A 1 -64.72 11.83 39.71
C MET A 1 -64.36 11.04 38.46
N ILE A 2 -63.95 11.70 37.38
CA ILE A 2 -63.54 11.04 36.13
C ILE A 2 -62.06 11.38 35.91
N PHE A 3 -61.18 10.40 36.10
CA PHE A 3 -59.77 10.52 35.76
C PHE A 3 -59.63 10.43 34.23
N LYS A 4 -59.32 11.54 33.56
CA LYS A 4 -58.87 11.54 32.17
C LYS A 4 -57.36 11.21 32.18
N GLY A 5 -57.02 9.97 31.86
CA GLY A 5 -55.64 9.55 31.64
C GLY A 5 -55.10 10.16 30.34
N PHE A 6 -54.05 10.97 30.45
CA PHE A 6 -53.26 11.42 29.31
C PHE A 6 -52.29 10.30 28.92
N TYR A 7 -52.47 9.72 27.73
CA TYR A 7 -51.47 8.84 27.13
C TYR A 7 -50.34 9.70 26.55
N LEU A 8 -49.16 9.63 27.18
CA LEU A 8 -47.94 10.24 26.67
C LEU A 8 -47.40 9.33 25.54
N ILE A 9 -47.59 9.72 24.28
CA ILE A 9 -46.98 9.03 23.14
C ILE A 9 -45.50 9.41 23.11
N LEU A 10 -44.64 8.50 23.55
CA LEU A 10 -43.19 8.64 23.47
C LEU A 10 -42.77 8.37 22.02
N LEU A 11 -42.59 9.43 21.22
CA LEU A 11 -41.97 9.36 19.90
C LEU A 11 -40.50 9.00 20.08
N VAL A 12 -40.18 7.71 20.01
CA VAL A 12 -38.80 7.25 19.88
C VAL A 12 -38.37 7.52 18.45
N THR A 13 -37.72 8.66 18.23
CA THR A 13 -36.99 8.91 16.99
C THR A 13 -35.82 7.92 16.96
N VAL A 14 -35.92 6.91 16.10
CA VAL A 14 -34.78 6.07 15.75
C VAL A 14 -33.80 6.97 14.98
N ILE A 15 -32.84 7.56 15.69
CA ILE A 15 -31.69 8.18 15.04
C ILE A 15 -30.86 7.02 14.52
N VAL A 16 -30.97 6.75 13.22
CA VAL A 16 -30.01 5.89 12.53
C VAL A 16 -28.68 6.64 12.64
N ALA A 17 -27.80 6.17 13.53
CA ALA A 17 -26.43 6.64 13.54
C ALA A 17 -25.83 6.25 12.19
N GLN A 18 -25.68 7.21 11.28
CA GLN A 18 -24.75 7.02 10.17
C GLN A 18 -23.37 6.86 10.81
N ASP A 19 -22.72 5.74 10.56
CA ASP A 19 -21.39 5.47 11.09
C ASP A 19 -20.46 6.63 10.70
N ALA A 20 -19.77 7.22 11.67
CA ALA A 20 -18.88 8.37 11.47
C ALA A 20 -17.90 8.27 10.27
N PRO A 21 -17.36 7.07 9.90
CA PRO A 21 -16.53 6.92 8.70
C PRO A 21 -17.30 7.17 7.40
N PHE A 22 -18.56 6.72 7.31
CA PHE A 22 -19.41 6.88 6.12
C PHE A 22 -19.65 8.36 5.80
N PHE A 23 -19.90 9.18 6.84
CA PHE A 23 -20.07 10.61 6.67
C PHE A 23 -18.81 11.28 6.11
N ILE A 24 -17.61 10.92 6.59
CA ILE A 24 -16.33 11.50 6.11
C ILE A 24 -16.10 11.22 4.62
N TYR A 25 -16.38 10.00 4.15
CA TYR A 25 -16.19 9.63 2.75
C TYR A 25 -17.19 10.34 1.82
N CYS A 26 -18.44 10.52 2.26
CA CYS A 26 -19.50 11.12 1.47
C CYS A 26 -19.52 12.66 1.49
N SER A 27 -19.11 13.29 2.59
CA SER A 27 -19.28 14.74 2.81
C SER A 27 -18.07 15.57 2.34
N SER A 28 -17.03 14.97 1.78
CA SER A 28 -15.86 15.73 1.35
C SER A 28 -16.16 16.57 0.11
N GLU A 29 -16.00 17.89 0.24
CA GLU A 29 -16.06 18.86 -0.86
C GLU A 29 -14.79 18.85 -1.74
N GLN A 30 -13.74 18.13 -1.32
CA GLN A 30 -12.47 18.03 -2.06
C GLN A 30 -12.52 17.01 -3.21
N CYS A 31 -13.51 16.11 -3.20
CA CYS A 31 -13.79 15.18 -4.29
C CYS A 31 -15.07 15.60 -5.01
N ILE A 32 -14.94 16.06 -6.26
CA ILE A 32 -16.09 16.25 -7.16
C ILE A 32 -16.42 14.88 -7.76
N GLU A 33 -17.72 14.54 -7.82
CA GLU A 33 -18.26 13.34 -8.50
C GLU A 33 -17.58 13.13 -9.87
N PRO A 34 -17.27 11.88 -10.27
CA PRO A 34 -17.74 10.58 -9.75
C PRO A 34 -16.68 9.81 -8.93
N ASN A 35 -15.95 10.48 -8.04
CA ASN A 35 -14.77 9.90 -7.38
C ASN A 35 -14.94 9.66 -5.88
N LYS A 36 -16.11 9.19 -5.43
CA LYS A 36 -16.33 8.83 -4.02
C LYS A 36 -16.65 7.35 -3.90
N VAL A 37 -15.73 6.48 -4.33
CA VAL A 37 -15.96 5.03 -4.41
C VAL A 37 -16.55 4.42 -3.12
N LEU A 38 -16.07 4.84 -1.94
CA LEU A 38 -16.61 4.36 -0.67
C LEU A 38 -18.02 4.90 -0.39
N CYS A 39 -18.32 6.13 -0.79
CA CYS A 39 -19.66 6.69 -0.66
C CYS A 39 -20.64 6.02 -1.62
N GLU A 40 -20.27 5.94 -2.89
CA GLU A 40 -21.10 5.39 -3.96
C GLU A 40 -21.40 3.91 -3.73
N ARG A 41 -20.40 3.14 -3.30
CA ARG A 41 -20.52 1.69 -3.21
C ARG A 41 -20.93 1.17 -1.84
N ASN A 42 -20.91 2.03 -0.82
CA ASN A 42 -21.21 1.73 0.58
C ASN A 42 -20.42 0.50 1.13
N PRO A 43 -19.49 0.67 2.09
CA PRO A 43 -18.71 -0.44 2.61
C PRO A 43 -19.59 -1.61 3.06
N PRO A 44 -19.23 -2.87 2.70
CA PRO A 44 -17.88 -3.30 2.36
C PRO A 44 -17.52 -3.26 0.86
N CYS A 45 -18.28 -2.57 0.00
CA CYS A 45 -18.00 -2.45 -1.44
C CYS A 45 -17.79 -3.81 -2.13
N GLY A 46 -18.77 -4.70 -2.05
CA GLY A 46 -18.67 -6.06 -2.62
C GLY A 46 -18.33 -6.07 -4.13
N PRO A 47 -17.73 -7.15 -4.66
CA PRO A 47 -17.29 -7.23 -6.04
C PRO A 47 -18.40 -6.96 -7.08
N LEU A 48 -18.07 -6.32 -8.19
CA LEU A 48 -18.98 -6.04 -9.30
C LEU A 48 -18.72 -6.96 -10.51
N GLY A 49 -19.78 -7.28 -11.26
CA GLY A 49 -19.66 -8.07 -12.49
C GLY A 49 -19.09 -9.47 -12.24
N ASP A 50 -18.08 -9.83 -13.03
CA ASP A 50 -17.30 -11.07 -12.92
C ASP A 50 -16.12 -10.96 -11.94
N CYS A 51 -15.95 -9.81 -11.30
CA CYS A 51 -14.90 -9.59 -10.33
C CYS A 51 -15.14 -10.41 -9.06
N ARG A 52 -14.06 -10.92 -8.49
CA ARG A 52 -14.03 -11.65 -7.23
C ARG A 52 -12.98 -11.04 -6.31
N GLY A 53 -13.41 -10.53 -5.16
CA GLY A 53 -12.52 -10.07 -4.11
C GLY A 53 -11.72 -11.22 -3.51
N LEU A 54 -10.41 -11.02 -3.36
CA LEU A 54 -9.49 -12.00 -2.76
C LEU A 54 -9.12 -11.60 -1.33
N PRO A 55 -8.99 -12.55 -0.40
CA PRO A 55 -8.78 -12.24 1.00
C PRO A 55 -7.36 -11.69 1.26
N MET A 56 -7.28 -10.67 2.11
CA MET A 56 -6.04 -10.20 2.73
C MET A 56 -5.89 -10.85 4.10
N THR A 57 -4.98 -11.82 4.23
CA THR A 57 -4.65 -12.44 5.53
C THR A 57 -3.59 -11.61 6.26
N GLU A 58 -3.46 -11.75 7.58
CA GLU A 58 -2.39 -11.07 8.34
C GLU A 58 -0.99 -11.46 7.84
N ALA A 59 -0.80 -12.72 7.44
CA ALA A 59 0.45 -13.17 6.83
C ALA A 59 0.73 -12.43 5.51
N LEU A 60 -0.28 -12.26 4.66
CA LEU A 60 -0.13 -11.57 3.39
C LEU A 60 0.14 -10.06 3.57
N ARG A 61 -0.58 -9.40 4.48
CA ARG A 61 -0.30 -8.00 4.87
C ARG A 61 1.15 -7.83 5.31
N PHE A 62 1.64 -8.74 6.16
CA PHE A 62 3.02 -8.75 6.61
C PHE A 62 4.00 -8.93 5.45
N THR A 63 3.77 -9.91 4.57
CA THR A 63 4.63 -10.19 3.41
C THR A 63 4.72 -8.98 2.50
N ILE A 64 3.59 -8.37 2.12
CA ILE A 64 3.58 -7.19 1.23
C ILE A 64 4.32 -6.02 1.89
N THR A 65 4.07 -5.75 3.17
CA THR A 65 4.80 -4.70 3.92
C THR A 65 6.30 -4.97 3.96
N HIS A 66 6.68 -6.24 4.11
CA HIS A 66 8.08 -6.65 4.14
C HIS A 66 8.76 -6.43 2.80
N LEU A 67 8.15 -6.85 1.69
CA LEU A 67 8.67 -6.66 0.33
C LEU A 67 8.92 -5.17 0.04
N HIS A 68 7.95 -4.30 0.33
CA HIS A 68 8.12 -2.86 0.17
C HIS A 68 9.28 -2.30 1.00
N ASN A 69 9.36 -2.68 2.28
CA ASN A 69 10.41 -2.19 3.17
C ASN A 69 11.80 -2.75 2.81
N GLN A 70 11.89 -3.92 2.17
CA GLN A 70 13.14 -4.43 1.64
C GLN A 70 13.67 -3.54 0.51
N VAL A 71 12.81 -3.17 -0.45
CA VAL A 71 13.17 -2.26 -1.56
C VAL A 71 13.61 -0.90 -1.02
N ARG A 72 12.88 -0.36 -0.03
CA ARG A 72 13.22 0.91 0.63
C ARG A 72 14.54 0.83 1.39
N ALA A 73 14.80 -0.26 2.11
CA ALA A 73 16.05 -0.48 2.83
C ALA A 73 17.25 -0.52 1.88
N MET A 74 17.10 -1.21 0.73
CA MET A 74 18.14 -1.21 -0.31
C MET A 74 18.38 0.19 -0.84
N THR A 75 17.33 0.87 -1.27
CA THR A 75 17.41 2.24 -1.82
C THR A 75 18.06 3.19 -0.82
N ALA A 76 17.74 3.07 0.47
CA ALA A 76 18.31 3.92 1.50
C ALA A 76 19.81 3.69 1.74
N THR A 77 20.28 2.45 1.54
CA THR A 77 21.65 2.03 1.86
C THR A 77 22.59 1.99 0.64
N THR A 78 22.06 2.07 -0.58
CA THR A 78 22.84 2.26 -1.82
C THR A 78 23.37 3.70 -1.94
N THR A 79 24.19 4.03 -2.95
CA THR A 79 24.79 5.38 -3.12
C THR A 79 24.43 5.99 -4.46
N PRO A 80 23.58 7.03 -4.55
CA PRO A 80 23.18 7.87 -3.43
C PRO A 80 22.05 7.25 -2.60
N GLY A 81 22.28 7.21 -1.29
CA GLY A 81 21.35 6.66 -0.31
C GLY A 81 20.31 7.67 0.11
N ALA A 82 19.35 7.24 0.93
CA ALA A 82 18.27 8.09 1.40
C ALA A 82 18.44 8.41 2.88
N SER A 83 18.63 9.69 3.19
CA SER A 83 18.95 10.17 4.54
C SER A 83 17.83 9.98 5.57
N LYS A 84 16.58 9.88 5.11
CA LYS A 84 15.37 9.91 5.96
C LYS A 84 14.25 8.95 5.53
N MET A 85 14.59 7.87 4.81
CA MET A 85 13.62 6.87 4.32
C MET A 85 12.84 6.24 5.48
N ARG A 86 11.53 6.47 5.55
CA ARG A 86 10.67 5.86 6.58
C ARG A 86 10.45 4.37 6.32
N ALA A 87 10.32 3.58 7.38
CA ALA A 87 9.73 2.24 7.28
C ALA A 87 8.21 2.38 7.11
N LEU A 88 7.65 1.72 6.11
CA LEU A 88 6.21 1.70 5.90
C LEU A 88 5.50 0.82 6.93
N GLN A 89 4.36 1.30 7.40
CA GLN A 89 3.45 0.58 8.28
C GLN A 89 2.17 0.20 7.54
N TYR A 90 1.64 -0.99 7.83
CA TYR A 90 0.39 -1.41 7.22
C TYR A 90 -0.80 -0.64 7.82
N ASN A 91 -1.69 -0.15 6.96
CA ASN A 91 -2.87 0.62 7.35
C ASN A 91 -4.13 -0.02 6.76
N LYS A 92 -5.04 -0.45 7.64
CA LYS A 92 -6.26 -1.17 7.26
C LYS A 92 -7.34 -0.26 6.65
N ASP A 93 -7.29 1.05 6.91
CA ASP A 93 -8.19 1.99 6.24
C ASP A 93 -7.79 2.11 4.76
N LEU A 94 -6.49 2.28 4.46
CA LEU A 94 -5.97 2.25 3.09
C LEU A 94 -6.29 0.92 2.39
N GLU A 95 -6.18 -0.22 3.07
CA GLU A 95 -6.61 -1.53 2.53
C GLU A 95 -8.11 -1.52 2.21
N THR A 96 -8.96 -1.00 3.10
CA THR A 96 -10.41 -0.98 2.88
C THR A 96 -10.77 -0.20 1.63
N ILE A 97 -10.10 0.94 1.39
CA ILE A 97 -10.32 1.73 0.17
C ILE A 97 -9.75 1.00 -1.05
N ALA A 98 -8.56 0.42 -0.94
CA ALA A 98 -7.95 -0.37 -2.02
C ALA A 98 -8.84 -1.55 -2.41
N GLN A 99 -9.43 -2.25 -1.44
CA GLN A 99 -10.34 -3.36 -1.69
C GLN A 99 -11.63 -2.88 -2.33
N CYS A 100 -12.18 -1.78 -1.84
CA CYS A 100 -13.34 -1.15 -2.48
C CYS A 100 -13.02 -0.82 -3.93
N TRP A 101 -11.88 -0.20 -4.24
CA TRP A 101 -11.48 0.13 -5.61
C TRP A 101 -11.31 -1.13 -6.48
N ILE A 102 -10.48 -2.07 -6.04
CA ILE A 102 -10.11 -3.25 -6.85
C ILE A 102 -11.25 -4.26 -7.02
N ASN A 103 -12.30 -4.17 -6.18
CA ASN A 103 -13.56 -4.92 -6.35
C ASN A 103 -14.39 -4.46 -7.56
N THR A 104 -13.90 -3.56 -8.42
CA THR A 104 -14.44 -3.36 -9.78
C THR A 104 -13.61 -4.06 -10.85
N CYS A 105 -12.47 -4.67 -10.50
CA CYS A 105 -11.49 -5.22 -11.44
C CYS A 105 -11.11 -4.22 -12.55
N THR A 106 -10.92 -2.96 -12.14
CA THR A 106 -10.46 -1.87 -13.02
C THR A 106 -8.94 -1.74 -12.95
N SER A 107 -8.30 -1.46 -14.09
CA SER A 107 -6.92 -0.98 -14.17
C SER A 107 -6.80 0.54 -14.08
N GLU A 108 -7.92 1.26 -14.07
CA GLU A 108 -7.91 2.72 -14.00
C GLU A 108 -7.62 3.21 -12.58
N LYS A 109 -6.75 4.21 -12.47
CA LYS A 109 -6.51 4.91 -11.21
C LYS A 109 -7.73 5.71 -10.81
N SER A 110 -8.02 5.75 -9.51
CA SER A 110 -9.08 6.62 -9.02
C SER A 110 -8.65 8.08 -9.05
N ALA A 111 -9.51 8.97 -9.54
CA ALA A 111 -9.18 10.39 -9.63
C ALA A 111 -9.39 11.15 -8.30
N CYS A 112 -10.07 10.55 -7.30
CA CYS A 112 -10.12 11.12 -5.95
C CYS A 112 -10.28 10.03 -4.91
N LEU A 113 -9.35 9.94 -3.97
CA LEU A 113 -9.48 9.05 -2.84
C LEU A 113 -9.01 9.75 -1.57
N ILE A 114 -9.86 9.71 -0.54
CA ILE A 114 -9.64 10.32 0.76
C ILE A 114 -9.82 9.29 1.86
N THR A 115 -9.02 9.40 2.92
CA THR A 115 -9.22 8.68 4.19
C THR A 115 -9.33 9.69 5.34
N PRO A 116 -9.84 9.30 6.51
CA PRO A 116 -9.77 10.16 7.70
C PRO A 116 -8.36 10.65 8.03
N GLN A 117 -7.34 9.87 7.68
CA GLN A 117 -5.92 10.17 7.92
C GLN A 117 -5.26 10.92 6.75
N TYR A 118 -5.70 10.71 5.49
CA TYR A 118 -5.06 11.24 4.28
C TYR A 118 -6.05 11.94 3.37
N LYS A 119 -5.83 13.24 3.13
CA LYS A 119 -6.60 14.04 2.15
C LYS A 119 -6.26 13.73 0.69
N THR A 120 -5.10 13.12 0.46
CA THR A 120 -4.63 12.60 -0.82
C THR A 120 -3.72 11.42 -0.52
N PHE A 121 -3.71 10.40 -1.37
CA PHE A 121 -2.81 9.26 -1.23
C PHE A 121 -2.45 8.69 -2.60
N GLY A 122 -1.32 7.98 -2.65
CA GLY A 122 -0.76 7.43 -3.88
C GLY A 122 -1.35 6.06 -4.21
N GLN A 123 -1.27 5.66 -5.49
CA GLN A 123 -1.86 4.40 -5.97
C GLN A 123 -0.88 3.69 -6.90
N ASN A 124 -0.56 2.44 -6.57
CA ASN A 124 -0.03 1.49 -7.54
C ASN A 124 -1.13 0.49 -7.88
N LEU A 125 -1.37 0.31 -9.16
CA LEU A 125 -2.26 -0.71 -9.72
C LEU A 125 -1.44 -1.63 -10.61
N GLY A 126 -1.88 -2.87 -10.78
CA GLY A 126 -1.23 -3.80 -11.68
C GLY A 126 -2.07 -5.05 -11.90
N GLU A 127 -1.76 -5.75 -12.98
CA GLU A 127 -2.46 -6.96 -13.40
C GLU A 127 -1.45 -8.08 -13.68
N ILE A 128 -1.84 -9.32 -13.40
CA ILE A 128 -1.13 -10.53 -13.84
C ILE A 128 -2.16 -11.42 -14.53
N ASP A 129 -1.92 -11.70 -15.81
CA ASP A 129 -2.68 -12.70 -16.54
C ASP A 129 -2.17 -14.11 -16.24
N LEU A 130 -3.11 -15.04 -16.07
CA LEU A 130 -2.88 -16.44 -15.69
C LEU A 130 -2.92 -17.40 -16.88
N TYR A 131 -3.05 -16.91 -18.13
CA TYR A 131 -3.24 -17.70 -19.35
C TYR A 131 -2.22 -18.85 -19.55
N ASP A 132 -1.02 -18.75 -18.99
CA ASP A 132 0.06 -19.76 -19.08
C ASP A 132 0.33 -20.53 -17.78
N LYS A 133 -0.46 -20.33 -16.73
CA LYS A 133 -0.23 -20.94 -15.41
C LYS A 133 -1.38 -21.92 -15.08
N PRO A 134 -1.11 -23.17 -14.66
CA PRO A 134 -2.16 -24.13 -14.32
C PRO A 134 -3.01 -23.61 -13.15
N SER A 135 -4.33 -23.57 -13.37
CA SER A 135 -5.33 -22.88 -12.52
C SER A 135 -5.47 -23.41 -11.10
N GLU A 136 -4.96 -24.60 -10.79
CA GLU A 136 -5.14 -25.24 -9.47
C GLU A 136 -4.10 -24.81 -8.41
N ASP A 137 -3.00 -24.16 -8.79
CA ASP A 137 -1.85 -23.91 -7.88
C ASP A 137 -1.37 -22.46 -7.77
N ILE A 138 -2.13 -21.48 -8.28
CA ILE A 138 -1.69 -20.07 -8.29
C ILE A 138 -2.28 -19.28 -7.11
N LEU A 139 -3.52 -19.57 -6.73
CA LEU A 139 -4.12 -19.04 -5.50
C LEU A 139 -3.67 -19.80 -4.24
N SER A 140 -2.98 -20.94 -4.40
CA SER A 140 -2.41 -21.70 -3.27
C SER A 140 -1.19 -20.99 -2.66
N ASP A 141 -0.49 -20.14 -3.43
CA ASP A 141 0.59 -19.28 -2.94
C ASP A 141 0.39 -17.78 -3.31
N PRO A 142 -0.51 -17.07 -2.62
CA PRO A 142 -0.69 -15.62 -2.75
C PRO A 142 0.60 -14.80 -2.63
N ALA A 143 1.57 -15.26 -1.83
CA ALA A 143 2.79 -14.51 -1.58
C ALA A 143 3.66 -14.44 -2.84
N SER A 144 3.72 -15.51 -3.64
CA SER A 144 4.45 -15.54 -4.90
C SER A 144 3.93 -14.51 -5.92
N LEU A 145 2.62 -14.39 -6.05
CA LEU A 145 1.97 -13.42 -6.94
C LEU A 145 2.25 -11.97 -6.54
N TRP A 146 2.17 -11.68 -5.24
CA TRP A 146 2.54 -10.35 -4.73
C TRP A 146 4.03 -10.06 -4.90
N GLN A 147 4.89 -11.07 -4.82
CA GLN A 147 6.31 -10.92 -5.11
C GLN A 147 6.58 -10.65 -6.60
N GLU A 148 5.85 -11.32 -7.50
CA GLU A 148 5.89 -11.06 -8.94
C GLU A 148 5.43 -9.63 -9.26
N MET A 149 4.30 -9.18 -8.69
CA MET A 149 3.83 -7.80 -8.85
C MET A 149 4.84 -6.77 -8.30
N MET A 150 5.40 -7.03 -7.11
CA MET A 150 6.46 -6.19 -6.55
C MET A 150 7.72 -6.16 -7.42
N THR A 151 8.01 -7.23 -8.15
CA THR A 151 9.12 -7.26 -9.12
C THR A 151 8.81 -6.33 -10.28
N MET A 152 7.66 -6.47 -10.92
CA MET A 152 7.25 -5.61 -12.03
C MET A 152 7.25 -4.12 -11.66
N TRP A 153 6.65 -3.75 -10.52
CA TRP A 153 6.65 -2.36 -10.06
C TRP A 153 8.05 -1.81 -9.73
N THR A 154 9.00 -2.66 -9.33
CA THR A 154 10.36 -2.21 -8.96
C THR A 154 11.35 -2.23 -10.11
N GLU A 155 11.09 -3.02 -11.16
CA GLU A 155 11.89 -3.02 -12.40
C GLU A 155 11.91 -1.67 -13.11
N GLU A 156 10.89 -0.86 -12.86
CA GLU A 156 10.80 0.52 -13.28
C GLU A 156 11.98 1.41 -12.86
N VAL A 157 12.74 1.01 -11.83
CA VAL A 157 14.00 1.68 -11.44
C VAL A 157 14.98 1.81 -12.61
N ASN A 158 14.91 0.91 -13.60
CA ASN A 158 15.75 0.98 -14.82
C ASN A 158 15.46 2.22 -15.69
N ASN A 159 14.31 2.87 -15.47
CA ASN A 159 13.90 4.08 -16.17
C ASN A 159 14.15 5.35 -15.32
N VAL A 160 14.86 5.23 -14.20
CA VAL A 160 15.09 6.32 -13.24
C VAL A 160 16.59 6.62 -13.11
N ASN A 161 16.92 7.90 -13.02
CA ASN A 161 18.27 8.39 -12.75
C ASN A 161 18.28 9.37 -11.55
N ALA A 162 19.46 9.79 -11.14
CA ALA A 162 19.62 10.67 -9.97
C ALA A 162 18.94 12.05 -10.13
N GLU A 163 18.77 12.55 -11.36
CA GLU A 163 18.08 13.82 -11.64
C GLU A 163 16.58 13.70 -11.36
N ILE A 164 15.94 12.64 -11.88
CA ILE A 164 14.53 12.32 -11.63
C ILE A 164 14.25 12.15 -10.13
N ILE A 165 15.16 11.49 -9.39
CA ILE A 165 15.02 11.31 -7.94
C ILE A 165 15.04 12.65 -7.19
N GLN A 166 15.92 13.57 -7.58
CA GLN A 166 16.04 14.87 -6.92
C GLN A 166 14.87 15.79 -7.23
N LYS A 167 14.29 15.67 -8.43
CA LYS A 167 13.16 16.49 -8.84
C LYS A 167 12.33 15.76 -9.89
N LEU A 168 11.15 15.31 -9.48
CA LEU A 168 10.23 14.66 -10.39
C LEU A 168 9.74 15.63 -11.49
N PRO A 169 9.65 15.18 -12.76
CA PRO A 169 9.23 16.01 -13.90
C PRO A 169 7.72 16.28 -13.90
N ALA A 170 7.12 16.62 -15.03
CA ALA A 170 5.66 16.67 -15.18
C ALA A 170 5.06 15.26 -15.06
N VAL A 171 3.82 15.14 -14.58
CA VAL A 171 3.19 13.84 -14.27
C VAL A 171 3.06 12.97 -15.53
N GLU A 172 2.84 13.59 -16.68
CA GLU A 172 2.70 12.96 -17.99
C GLU A 172 3.98 12.22 -18.43
N GLU A 173 5.13 12.58 -17.85
CA GLU A 173 6.43 11.98 -18.16
C GLU A 173 6.78 10.81 -17.22
N MET A 174 5.99 10.56 -16.17
CA MET A 174 6.34 9.62 -15.10
C MET A 174 5.81 8.20 -15.30
N TYR A 175 5.00 7.95 -16.33
CA TYR A 175 4.25 6.69 -16.48
C TYR A 175 5.12 5.42 -16.52
N ARG A 176 6.42 5.54 -16.82
CA ARG A 176 7.38 4.42 -16.89
C ARG A 176 8.04 4.07 -15.55
N TYR A 177 7.85 4.89 -14.52
CA TYR A 177 8.52 4.70 -13.24
C TYR A 177 7.71 5.09 -11.99
N LEU A 178 6.45 5.48 -12.17
CA LEU A 178 5.63 5.99 -11.09
C LEU A 178 5.36 4.95 -9.99
N HIS A 179 5.33 3.65 -10.32
CA HIS A 179 5.15 2.59 -9.33
C HIS A 179 6.37 2.48 -8.42
N TYR A 180 7.58 2.46 -9.01
CA TYR A 180 8.82 2.46 -8.24
C TYR A 180 8.94 3.71 -7.38
N ILE A 181 8.72 4.89 -7.95
CA ILE A 181 8.78 6.17 -7.23
C ILE A 181 7.85 6.20 -6.02
N GLN A 182 6.62 5.70 -6.19
CA GLN A 182 5.67 5.62 -5.09
C GLN A 182 6.18 4.72 -3.94
N ILE A 183 6.82 3.59 -4.26
CA ILE A 183 7.38 2.66 -3.28
C ILE A 183 8.55 3.29 -2.52
N VAL A 184 9.42 4.05 -3.20
CA VAL A 184 10.67 4.60 -2.61
C VAL A 184 10.59 6.07 -2.19
N THR A 185 9.40 6.66 -2.14
CA THR A 185 9.23 8.03 -1.62
C THR A 185 9.50 8.07 -0.12
N ASP A 186 10.47 8.88 0.34
CA ASP A 186 11.02 8.77 1.70
C ASP A 186 10.04 9.10 2.83
N TYR A 187 9.13 10.05 2.60
CA TYR A 187 8.17 10.54 3.58
C TYR A 187 6.87 9.73 3.62
N THR A 188 6.60 8.88 2.61
CA THR A 188 5.50 7.91 2.66
C THR A 188 5.67 7.03 3.89
N ALA A 189 4.62 6.91 4.69
CA ALA A 189 4.70 6.26 6.01
C ALA A 189 3.80 5.02 6.12
N HIS A 190 2.75 4.93 5.31
CA HIS A 190 1.76 3.87 5.41
C HIS A 190 1.43 3.29 4.04
N LEU A 191 1.08 2.01 4.02
CA LEU A 191 0.53 1.33 2.86
C LEU A 191 -0.67 0.46 3.26
N GLY A 192 -1.63 0.31 2.36
CA GLY A 192 -2.70 -0.68 2.47
C GLY A 192 -2.99 -1.22 1.08
N CYS A 193 -3.10 -2.54 0.97
CA CYS A 193 -3.14 -3.21 -0.33
C CYS A 193 -4.27 -4.21 -0.41
N ALA A 194 -4.79 -4.41 -1.59
CA ALA A 194 -5.88 -5.31 -1.89
C ALA A 194 -5.69 -5.96 -3.26
N TRP A 195 -6.47 -7.00 -3.51
CA TRP A 195 -6.44 -7.72 -4.76
C TRP A 195 -7.79 -8.37 -5.05
N SER A 196 -8.03 -8.61 -6.34
CA SER A 196 -9.22 -9.27 -6.88
C SER A 196 -8.87 -10.08 -8.11
N SER A 197 -9.79 -10.90 -8.59
CA SER A 197 -9.63 -11.65 -9.83
C SER A 197 -10.86 -11.48 -10.71
N SER A 198 -10.68 -11.37 -12.02
CA SER A 198 -11.74 -11.49 -13.02
C SER A 198 -11.24 -12.37 -14.15
N ASN A 199 -12.02 -13.37 -14.56
CA ASN A 199 -11.59 -14.37 -15.54
C ASN A 199 -10.24 -15.00 -15.13
N GLU A 200 -9.23 -14.89 -15.99
CA GLU A 200 -7.87 -15.39 -15.78
C GLU A 200 -6.89 -14.24 -15.41
N THR A 201 -7.38 -13.10 -14.92
CA THR A 201 -6.55 -11.95 -14.54
C THR A 201 -6.64 -11.68 -13.04
N ILE A 202 -5.50 -11.51 -12.39
CA ILE A 202 -5.41 -11.03 -11.01
C ILE A 202 -5.10 -9.54 -11.02
N HIS A 203 -5.89 -8.77 -10.29
CA HIS A 203 -5.82 -7.33 -10.14
C HIS A 203 -5.23 -6.98 -8.77
N PHE A 204 -4.26 -6.09 -8.74
CA PHE A 204 -3.54 -5.66 -7.53
C PHE A 204 -3.69 -4.16 -7.33
N ALA A 205 -3.87 -3.75 -6.07
CA ALA A 205 -3.84 -2.35 -5.67
C ALA A 205 -3.04 -2.18 -4.39
N CYS A 206 -2.15 -1.19 -4.35
CA CYS A 206 -1.55 -0.69 -3.13
C CYS A 206 -1.72 0.83 -3.04
N PHE A 207 -2.26 1.29 -1.92
CA PHE A 207 -2.48 2.70 -1.62
C PHE A 207 -1.51 3.20 -0.56
N TYR A 208 -1.04 4.43 -0.70
CA TYR A 208 0.12 4.95 0.05
C TYR A 208 -0.12 6.32 0.67
N GLY A 209 0.09 6.44 1.98
CA GLY A 209 -0.12 7.68 2.73
C GLY A 209 1.13 8.16 3.46
N PRO A 210 1.59 9.42 3.27
CA PRO A 210 1.20 10.37 2.21
C PRO A 210 1.55 9.88 0.77
N PRO A 211 1.06 10.54 -0.30
CA PRO A 211 1.33 10.13 -1.69
C PRO A 211 2.76 10.46 -2.11
N GLY A 212 3.34 9.63 -2.97
CA GLY A 212 4.56 9.94 -3.71
C GLY A 212 4.25 10.48 -5.11
N GLY A 213 5.28 10.61 -5.95
CA GLY A 213 5.07 10.96 -7.36
C GLY A 213 4.63 12.41 -7.61
N ILE A 214 4.87 13.32 -6.66
CA ILE A 214 4.46 14.72 -6.78
C ILE A 214 5.46 15.48 -7.66
N SER A 215 4.98 16.07 -8.76
CA SER A 215 5.79 16.88 -9.67
C SER A 215 6.57 17.98 -8.93
N GLY A 216 7.84 18.15 -9.29
CA GLY A 216 8.75 19.11 -8.69
C GLY A 216 9.25 18.75 -7.29
N VAL A 217 8.78 17.66 -6.69
CA VAL A 217 9.21 17.18 -5.37
C VAL A 217 10.24 16.06 -5.55
N SER A 218 11.26 16.03 -4.69
CA SER A 218 12.21 14.92 -4.64
C SER A 218 11.54 13.65 -4.14
N VAL A 219 11.92 12.51 -4.69
CA VAL A 219 11.45 11.19 -4.27
C VAL A 219 12.00 10.86 -2.88
N TYR A 220 13.31 11.03 -2.71
CA TYR A 220 13.96 10.92 -1.43
C TYR A 220 15.15 11.88 -1.32
N GLU A 221 15.47 12.28 -0.10
CA GLU A 221 16.61 13.15 0.16
C GLU A 221 17.92 12.35 0.24
N PHE A 222 18.86 12.67 -0.65
CA PHE A 222 20.17 12.04 -0.66
C PHE A 222 20.95 12.20 0.64
N GLY A 223 21.61 11.13 1.07
CA GLY A 223 22.56 11.15 2.17
C GLY A 223 22.68 9.81 2.89
N THR A 224 23.52 9.79 3.93
CA THR A 224 23.71 8.60 4.77
C THR A 224 22.39 8.18 5.40
N PHE A 225 22.00 6.90 5.25
CA PHE A 225 20.76 6.38 5.82
C PHE A 225 20.61 6.74 7.29
N CYS A 226 19.38 7.04 7.70
CA CYS A 226 19.00 7.50 9.03
C CYS A 226 19.62 8.83 9.52
N SER A 227 20.47 9.52 8.76
CA SER A 227 21.11 10.77 9.23
C SER A 227 20.11 11.90 9.49
N LYS A 228 18.90 11.83 8.92
CA LYS A 228 17.86 12.87 9.03
C LYS A 228 16.48 12.29 9.34
N CYS A 229 16.39 11.22 10.13
CA CYS A 229 15.09 10.64 10.47
C CYS A 229 14.11 11.69 11.03
N PRO A 230 12.85 11.72 10.54
CA PRO A 230 11.88 12.73 10.95
C PRO A 230 11.47 12.55 12.41
N TYR A 231 10.95 13.62 13.01
CA TYR A 231 10.43 13.59 14.39
C TYR A 231 9.41 12.47 14.58
N GLY A 232 9.47 11.80 15.74
CA GLY A 232 8.63 10.65 16.07
C GLY A 232 9.14 9.30 15.52
N THR A 233 10.27 9.31 14.80
CA THR A 233 10.93 8.10 14.31
C THR A 233 12.37 8.01 14.80
N GLU A 234 12.89 6.79 14.87
CA GLU A 234 14.27 6.47 15.19
C GLU A 234 14.87 5.57 14.10
N CYS A 235 16.20 5.53 14.02
CA CYS A 235 16.85 4.64 13.08
C CYS A 235 16.67 3.17 13.51
N TYR A 236 15.91 2.42 12.73
CA TYR A 236 15.92 0.97 12.80
C TYR A 236 17.13 0.43 12.03
N LYS A 237 18.28 0.42 12.73
CA LYS A 237 19.58 0.01 12.18
C LYS A 237 19.57 -1.29 11.35
N PRO A 238 18.83 -2.36 11.71
CA PRO A 238 18.81 -3.58 10.90
C PRO A 238 18.30 -3.41 9.47
N LEU A 239 17.49 -2.39 9.19
CA LEU A 239 17.00 -2.07 7.84
C LEU A 239 17.55 -0.74 7.30
N GLY A 240 18.21 0.09 8.11
CA GLY A 240 18.63 1.43 7.70
C GLY A 240 17.46 2.38 7.42
N LEU A 241 16.30 2.14 8.06
CA LEU A 241 15.08 2.91 7.86
C LEU A 241 14.66 3.67 9.13
N CYS A 242 13.97 4.78 8.95
CA CYS A 242 13.37 5.56 10.03
C CYS A 242 12.04 4.94 10.45
N ALA A 243 11.96 4.34 11.64
CA ALA A 243 10.80 3.62 12.13
C ALA A 243 10.21 4.31 13.37
N GLU A 244 8.89 4.26 13.54
CA GLU A 244 8.27 4.78 14.77
C GLU A 244 8.66 3.91 15.97
N VAL A 245 8.89 4.52 17.13
CA VAL A 245 9.39 3.83 18.34
C VAL A 245 8.55 2.59 18.71
N LYS A 246 7.23 2.61 18.48
CA LYS A 246 6.32 1.47 18.73
C LYS A 246 6.47 0.32 17.73
N THR A 247 6.95 0.57 16.52
CA THR A 247 7.10 -0.43 15.45
C THR A 247 8.33 -1.34 15.63
N HIS A 248 9.33 -0.91 16.42
CA HIS A 248 10.46 -1.75 16.82
C HIS A 248 9.98 -3.09 17.39
N VAL A 249 8.86 -3.09 18.12
CA VAL A 249 8.31 -4.27 18.81
C VAL A 249 7.64 -5.27 17.88
N GLN A 250 7.01 -4.82 16.77
CA GLN A 250 6.28 -5.72 15.88
C GLN A 250 7.21 -6.56 14.98
N HIS A 251 8.32 -5.97 14.50
CA HIS A 251 9.35 -6.74 13.78
C HIS A 251 10.01 -7.80 14.68
N TRP A 252 10.28 -7.47 15.96
CA TRP A 252 10.78 -8.44 16.94
C TRP A 252 9.79 -9.56 17.23
N LYS A 253 8.48 -9.27 17.31
CA LYS A 253 7.43 -10.30 17.42
C LYS A 253 7.39 -11.21 16.20
N ALA A 254 7.53 -10.69 14.97
CA ALA A 254 7.62 -11.50 13.76
C ALA A 254 8.88 -12.38 13.73
N LYS A 255 10.04 -11.87 14.19
CA LYS A 255 11.27 -12.65 14.33
C LYS A 255 11.16 -13.76 15.38
N LEU A 256 10.39 -13.54 16.45
CA LEU A 256 10.07 -14.55 17.48
C LEU A 256 9.03 -15.57 16.98
N LEU A 257 8.02 -15.15 16.22
CA LEU A 257 7.08 -16.04 15.56
C LEU A 257 7.79 -16.96 14.56
N ARG A 258 8.77 -16.47 13.79
CA ARG A 258 9.65 -17.30 12.95
C ARG A 258 10.43 -18.38 13.72
N LYS A 259 10.73 -18.15 15.02
CA LYS A 259 11.37 -19.16 15.88
C LYS A 259 10.39 -20.19 16.46
N ASN A 260 9.14 -19.80 16.72
CA ASN A 260 8.12 -20.71 17.27
C ASN A 260 7.36 -21.50 16.19
N VAL A 261 7.44 -21.07 14.92
CA VAL A 261 6.89 -21.77 13.75
C VAL A 261 7.92 -22.75 13.16
N SER A 262 8.87 -23.25 13.96
CA SER A 262 9.78 -24.35 13.57
C SER A 262 9.08 -25.72 13.43
N GLY A 263 7.76 -25.73 13.24
CA GLY A 263 6.96 -26.89 12.83
C GLY A 263 6.33 -26.73 11.43
N SER A 264 6.48 -25.57 10.78
CA SER A 264 6.10 -25.38 9.38
C SER A 264 7.03 -24.34 8.77
N GLU A 265 8.03 -24.77 8.01
CA GLU A 265 8.91 -23.88 7.25
C GLU A 265 8.05 -22.91 6.41
N ILE A 266 7.99 -21.63 6.81
CA ILE A 266 7.78 -20.58 5.82
C ILE A 266 9.05 -20.59 5.01
N SER A 267 9.00 -21.28 3.88
CA SER A 267 10.03 -21.29 2.86
C SER A 267 10.56 -19.87 2.69
N THR A 268 11.77 -19.59 3.19
CA THR A 268 12.61 -18.55 2.60
C THR A 268 13.00 -19.09 1.24
N SER A 269 12.03 -19.09 0.32
CA SER A 269 12.20 -19.68 -0.98
C SER A 269 13.40 -19.03 -1.64
N VAL A 270 14.10 -19.80 -2.47
CA VAL A 270 15.19 -19.31 -3.32
C VAL A 270 14.79 -18.01 -4.03
N ASN A 271 13.50 -17.82 -4.31
CA ASN A 271 12.93 -16.63 -4.93
C ASN A 271 13.10 -15.35 -4.11
N SER A 272 13.06 -15.38 -2.76
CA SER A 272 13.25 -14.17 -1.94
C SER A 272 14.70 -13.66 -2.00
N TRP A 273 15.68 -14.57 -2.05
CA TRP A 273 17.09 -14.22 -2.25
C TRP A 273 17.37 -13.76 -3.68
N ILE A 274 16.77 -14.40 -4.69
CA ILE A 274 16.84 -13.95 -6.08
C ILE A 274 16.25 -12.54 -6.21
N TYR A 275 15.10 -12.27 -5.61
CA TYR A 275 14.47 -10.95 -5.61
C TYR A 275 15.38 -9.90 -4.95
N LEU A 276 16.04 -10.24 -3.84
CA LEU A 276 16.97 -9.34 -3.18
C LEU A 276 18.18 -9.00 -4.08
N VAL A 277 18.79 -10.01 -4.69
CA VAL A 277 19.93 -9.82 -5.61
C VAL A 277 19.50 -9.05 -6.86
N TYR A 278 18.31 -9.35 -7.38
CA TYR A 278 17.72 -8.68 -8.53
C TYR A 278 17.50 -7.20 -8.25
N CYS A 279 16.79 -6.84 -7.18
CA CYS A 279 16.57 -5.45 -6.77
C CYS A 279 17.90 -4.70 -6.56
N LEU A 280 18.88 -5.31 -5.88
CA LEU A 280 20.19 -4.69 -5.66
C LEU A 280 20.91 -4.39 -6.97
N SER A 281 20.92 -5.33 -7.92
CA SER A 281 21.58 -5.15 -9.21
C SER A 281 21.00 -3.97 -10.01
N LYS A 282 19.69 -3.71 -9.87
CA LYS A 282 18.99 -2.67 -10.61
C LYS A 282 19.08 -1.29 -9.94
N ILE A 283 19.01 -1.22 -8.61
CA ILE A 283 19.18 0.05 -7.88
C ILE A 283 20.59 0.62 -8.09
N LEU A 284 21.61 -0.23 -8.24
CA LEU A 284 22.96 0.22 -8.55
C LEU A 284 23.07 0.92 -9.92
N VAL A 285 22.12 0.73 -10.84
CA VAL A 285 22.10 1.38 -12.16
C VAL A 285 21.76 2.86 -12.07
N VAL A 286 20.97 3.29 -11.07
CA VAL A 286 20.70 4.71 -10.78
C VAL A 286 21.99 5.50 -10.51
N ASN A 287 23.08 4.81 -10.18
CA ASN A 287 24.36 5.41 -9.82
C ASN A 287 25.32 5.58 -11.01
N LEU A 288 25.01 4.97 -12.16
CA LEU A 288 25.90 4.94 -13.33
C LEU A 288 25.46 5.88 -14.46
N ASN A 289 24.24 6.42 -14.41
CA ASN A 289 23.64 7.33 -15.38
C ASN A 289 23.16 8.62 -14.71
#